data_AF-A0A8H7RP05-F1
#
_entry.id   AF-A0A8H7RP05-F1
#
_cell.length_a   1.000
_cell.length_b   1.000
_cell.length_c   1.000
_cell.angle_alpha   90.00
_cell.angle_beta   90.00
_cell.angle_gamma   90.00
#
_symmetry.space_group_name_H-M   'P 1'
#
loop_
_entity.id
_entity.type
_entity.pdbx_description
1 polymer ?
#
loop_
_entity_poly.entity_id
_entity_poly.type
_entity_poly.pdbx_seq_one_letter_code
_entity_poly.pdbx_strand_id
1 'polypeptide(L)'
;FQEVPKVGAEGTYPIMMMIFNQGKTNKFNKTQTGACMRNKMVEICPFMALSFHFFWRWHCQKETFPNMENNGNWFQLKVLYGARPQSRSSEKKGKGKGPERTGADSVVVGNDYGEESSDDEICEAGNQNPLETAISKGTHTRFMKIALNSAGIFVTRKVTHVPRSSAAKMADLAGVPESQIRRMGQWNTDTMTNSYLDSLPRQFMRVMAGFENDASYHLLRGIEEPCSDLKRMVFPWVDYWRNRHANNAVNQTTTFLQDAAVMMDVIPEHPIWKHELFKTQLFLNFQSKVKSHITSNTETESSILRRFVPKVELQLSSINQILREFNERQRQSDQAQRQLQQAFNNVISGKQQLQLSVRLNNDNQATETTGTVASSPHTNINNTGTNVTSPPQPPQHPSENTSPLVNEVPVISPTPNTTANATISLPYTNEGIPVYKMSRQVATVTDLWDEWMVGRDGFWSIEELESKWGTKWRSHDRKWFNIRKKIIDAVNDLQKDIGLSSSSAISVLQGVMNARHWSLDRLGTELQKGTYFPSPETKRRKLGLP
;
A
#
# COMPACT_ATOMS: atom_id res chain seq x y z
N PHE A 1 7.87 -13.93 1.57
CA PHE A 1 7.63 -13.64 3.00
C PHE A 1 8.86 -12.99 3.55
N GLN A 2 8.70 -11.91 4.30
CA GLN A 2 9.80 -11.19 4.94
C GLN A 2 9.45 -11.01 6.41
N GLU A 3 10.45 -10.88 7.26
CA GLU A 3 10.27 -10.50 8.65
C GLU A 3 10.55 -9.00 8.82
N VAL A 4 9.70 -8.32 9.58
CA VAL A 4 9.91 -6.90 9.91
C VAL A 4 10.18 -6.77 11.41
N PRO A 5 11.22 -6.01 11.82
CA PRO A 5 11.49 -5.74 13.22
C PRO A 5 10.31 -5.04 13.91
N LYS A 6 10.01 -5.39 15.16
CA LYS A 6 9.04 -4.64 15.97
C LYS A 6 9.59 -3.25 16.30
N VAL A 7 8.70 -2.27 16.44
CA VAL A 7 9.07 -0.93 16.96
C VAL A 7 8.88 -0.95 18.47
N GLY A 8 9.92 -0.67 19.25
CA GLY A 8 9.83 -0.54 20.71
C GLY A 8 9.83 -1.84 21.54
N ALA A 9 10.00 -3.01 20.92
CA ALA A 9 10.10 -4.30 21.61
C ALA A 9 11.01 -5.28 20.85
N GLU A 10 11.59 -6.27 21.54
CA GLU A 10 12.36 -7.33 20.89
C GLU A 10 11.50 -8.28 20.03
N GLY A 11 12.01 -8.62 18.85
CA GLY A 11 11.45 -9.62 17.93
C GLY A 11 10.97 -9.08 16.58
N THR A 12 10.59 -10.00 15.68
CA THR A 12 10.09 -9.73 14.33
C THR A 12 8.67 -10.28 14.16
N TYR A 13 7.96 -9.87 13.11
CA TYR A 13 6.72 -10.53 12.68
C TYR A 13 6.72 -10.80 11.18
N PRO A 14 6.14 -11.93 10.73
CA PRO A 14 6.11 -12.30 9.33
C PRO A 14 5.10 -11.43 8.56
N ILE A 15 5.54 -10.93 7.42
CA ILE A 15 4.71 -10.22 6.45
C ILE A 15 4.72 -10.92 5.09
N MET A 16 3.60 -10.82 4.40
CA MET A 16 3.49 -11.15 2.99
C MET A 16 3.63 -9.85 2.21
N MET A 17 4.76 -9.69 1.52
CA MET A 17 5.02 -8.57 0.63
C MET A 17 4.64 -8.96 -0.80
N MET A 18 3.90 -8.08 -1.46
CA MET A 18 3.51 -8.15 -2.85
C MET A 18 4.24 -7.05 -3.60
N ILE A 19 4.90 -7.40 -4.69
CA ILE A 19 5.65 -6.46 -5.52
C ILE A 19 4.86 -6.22 -6.80
N PHE A 20 4.62 -4.96 -7.12
CA PHE A 20 3.92 -4.52 -8.32
C PHE A 20 4.90 -3.78 -9.22
N ASN A 21 5.09 -4.31 -10.42
CA ASN A 21 5.99 -3.73 -11.42
C ASN A 21 5.30 -2.68 -12.29
N GLN A 22 3.96 -2.65 -12.30
CA GLN A 22 3.15 -1.70 -13.06
C GLN A 22 1.90 -1.31 -12.27
N GLY A 23 1.48 -0.06 -12.40
CA GLY A 23 0.26 0.46 -11.79
C GLY A 23 -0.17 1.75 -12.48
N LYS A 24 -1.49 2.00 -12.54
CA LYS A 24 -2.06 3.18 -13.23
C LYS A 24 -1.50 4.52 -12.73
N THR A 25 -1.03 4.56 -11.48
CA THR A 25 -0.45 5.75 -10.85
C THR A 25 1.08 5.72 -10.78
N ASN A 26 1.74 4.67 -11.28
CA ASN A 26 3.19 4.50 -11.21
C ASN A 26 3.91 5.29 -12.32
N LYS A 27 3.87 6.62 -12.22
CA LYS A 27 4.48 7.54 -13.21
C LYS A 27 6.01 7.43 -13.26
N PHE A 28 6.64 6.89 -12.22
CA PHE A 28 8.10 6.86 -12.06
C PHE A 28 8.73 5.50 -12.36
N ASN A 29 7.92 4.50 -12.77
CA ASN A 29 8.37 3.13 -13.02
C ASN A 29 9.17 2.53 -11.84
N LYS A 30 8.75 2.86 -10.61
CA LYS A 30 9.31 2.33 -9.38
C LYS A 30 8.62 1.04 -9.00
N THR A 31 9.36 0.09 -8.47
CA THR A 31 8.80 -1.10 -7.83
C THR A 31 7.87 -0.68 -6.68
N GLN A 32 6.57 -0.89 -6.85
CA GLN A 32 5.60 -0.61 -5.79
C GLN A 32 5.44 -1.84 -4.91
N THR A 33 5.25 -1.64 -3.61
CA THR A 33 5.08 -2.73 -2.66
C THR A 33 3.75 -2.61 -1.93
N GLY A 34 2.99 -3.69 -1.90
CA GLY A 34 1.91 -3.91 -0.94
C GLY A 34 2.38 -4.90 0.11
N ALA A 35 1.80 -4.85 1.30
CA ALA A 35 2.09 -5.83 2.32
C ALA A 35 0.90 -6.09 3.23
N CYS A 36 0.82 -7.30 3.76
CA CYS A 36 -0.14 -7.66 4.79
C CYS A 36 0.50 -8.58 5.85
N MET A 37 -0.14 -8.62 7.01
CA MET A 37 0.25 -9.45 8.16
C MET A 37 -0.76 -10.59 8.36
N ARG A 38 -0.40 -11.62 9.14
CA ARG A 38 -1.38 -12.60 9.62
C ARG A 38 -2.41 -11.88 10.49
N ASN A 39 -3.69 -12.06 10.18
CA ASN A 39 -4.79 -11.44 10.92
C ASN A 39 -5.07 -12.21 12.22
N LYS A 40 -5.46 -11.52 13.31
CA LYS A 40 -5.92 -12.17 14.55
C LYS A 40 -7.11 -13.11 14.30
N MET A 41 -8.04 -12.71 13.45
CA MET A 41 -9.16 -13.53 12.99
C MET A 41 -8.69 -14.43 11.84
N VAL A 42 -8.86 -15.74 11.99
CA VAL A 42 -8.35 -16.72 11.01
C VAL A 42 -9.12 -16.64 9.69
N GLU A 43 -10.41 -16.30 9.76
CA GLU A 43 -11.39 -16.28 8.67
C GLU A 43 -11.06 -15.25 7.59
N ILE A 44 -10.46 -14.14 8.00
CA ILE A 44 -10.06 -13.04 7.11
C ILE A 44 -8.53 -12.94 6.97
N CYS A 45 -7.79 -13.95 7.43
CA CYS A 45 -6.33 -13.96 7.38
C CYS A 45 -5.85 -14.20 5.93
N PRO A 46 -5.08 -13.28 5.32
CA PRO A 46 -4.62 -13.45 3.93
C PRO A 46 -3.61 -14.60 3.79
N PHE A 47 -2.82 -14.89 4.84
CA PHE A 47 -1.90 -16.02 4.86
C PHE A 47 -2.66 -17.35 4.87
N MET A 48 -3.72 -17.44 5.67
CA MET A 48 -4.61 -18.59 5.70
C MET A 48 -5.18 -18.81 4.31
N ALA A 49 -5.83 -17.79 3.73
CA ALA A 49 -6.52 -17.90 2.45
C ALA A 49 -5.59 -18.37 1.33
N LEU A 50 -4.38 -17.79 1.25
CA LEU A 50 -3.40 -18.17 0.24
C LEU A 50 -2.85 -19.59 0.46
N SER A 51 -2.54 -19.95 1.71
CA SER A 51 -1.98 -21.27 2.02
C SER A 51 -3.02 -22.38 1.75
N PHE A 52 -4.29 -22.12 2.06
CA PHE A 52 -5.40 -23.03 1.77
C PHE A 52 -5.63 -23.20 0.28
N HIS A 53 -5.57 -22.10 -0.48
CA HIS A 53 -5.64 -22.14 -1.94
C HIS A 53 -4.53 -23.02 -2.55
N PHE A 54 -3.30 -22.84 -2.09
CA PHE A 54 -2.17 -23.67 -2.52
C PHE A 54 -2.27 -25.12 -2.09
N PHE A 55 -2.73 -25.39 -0.87
CA PHE A 55 -2.97 -26.75 -0.41
C PHE A 55 -4.02 -27.43 -1.28
N TRP A 56 -5.13 -26.75 -1.56
CA TRP A 56 -6.18 -27.28 -2.42
C TRP A 56 -5.66 -27.63 -3.82
N ARG A 57 -4.89 -26.72 -4.45
CA ARG A 57 -4.31 -26.96 -5.78
C ARG A 57 -3.38 -28.18 -5.82
N TRP A 58 -2.38 -28.20 -4.94
CA TRP A 58 -1.30 -29.20 -5.06
C TRP A 58 -1.61 -30.51 -4.33
N HIS A 59 -2.33 -30.47 -3.21
CA HIS A 59 -2.66 -31.68 -2.45
C HIS A 59 -4.00 -32.29 -2.83
N CYS A 60 -5.05 -31.46 -3.03
CA CYS A 60 -6.39 -31.98 -3.32
C CYS A 60 -6.61 -32.19 -4.83
N GLN A 61 -6.32 -31.19 -5.66
CA GLN A 61 -6.50 -31.26 -7.11
C GLN A 61 -5.33 -31.94 -7.82
N LYS A 62 -4.25 -32.25 -7.10
CA LYS A 62 -3.02 -32.89 -7.64
C LYS A 62 -2.42 -32.11 -8.82
N GLU A 63 -2.58 -30.79 -8.81
CA GLU A 63 -1.89 -29.91 -9.76
C GLU A 63 -0.37 -30.04 -9.56
N THR A 64 0.38 -30.11 -10.65
CA THR A 64 1.84 -30.20 -10.59
C THR A 64 2.43 -28.96 -9.93
N PHE A 65 3.31 -29.17 -8.94
CA PHE A 65 3.99 -28.07 -8.27
C PHE A 65 4.91 -27.32 -9.27
N PRO A 66 4.95 -25.98 -9.25
CA PRO A 66 5.79 -25.19 -10.15
C PRO A 66 7.27 -25.57 -10.09
N ASN A 67 7.95 -25.54 -11.24
CA ASN A 67 9.40 -25.67 -11.29
C ASN A 67 10.05 -24.37 -10.84
N MET A 68 10.81 -24.40 -9.74
CA MET A 68 11.42 -23.22 -9.13
C MET A 68 12.89 -23.00 -9.51
N GLU A 69 13.46 -23.81 -10.42
CA GLU A 69 14.88 -23.74 -10.81
C GLU A 69 15.28 -22.34 -11.30
N ASN A 70 14.45 -21.74 -12.15
CA ASN A 70 14.67 -20.42 -12.74
C ASN A 70 13.40 -19.58 -12.65
N ASN A 71 13.54 -18.27 -12.45
CA ASN A 71 12.40 -17.34 -12.37
C ASN A 71 11.46 -17.46 -13.59
N GLY A 72 12.00 -17.67 -14.79
CA GLY A 72 11.20 -17.83 -16.01
C GLY A 72 10.17 -18.97 -15.97
N ASN A 73 10.41 -20.02 -15.17
CA ASN A 73 9.56 -21.21 -15.10
C ASN A 73 8.28 -21.00 -14.29
N TRP A 74 8.29 -20.06 -13.34
CA TRP A 74 7.17 -19.88 -12.40
C TRP A 74 6.63 -18.45 -12.35
N PHE A 75 7.39 -17.45 -12.79
CA PHE A 75 7.01 -16.04 -12.66
C PHE A 75 5.76 -15.66 -13.49
N GLN A 76 5.47 -16.39 -14.57
CA GLN A 76 4.26 -16.18 -15.37
C GLN A 76 3.01 -16.85 -14.78
N LEU A 77 3.19 -17.83 -13.89
CA LEU A 77 2.09 -18.56 -13.27
C LEU A 77 1.30 -17.63 -12.36
N LYS A 78 -0.01 -17.62 -12.54
CA LYS A 78 -0.91 -16.78 -11.76
C LYS A 78 -1.28 -17.49 -10.46
N VAL A 79 -1.25 -16.71 -9.37
CA VAL A 79 -1.73 -17.16 -8.06
C VAL A 79 -3.19 -17.58 -8.16
N LEU A 80 -4.02 -16.75 -8.81
CA LEU A 80 -5.39 -17.04 -9.19
C LEU A 80 -5.47 -17.02 -10.73
N TYR A 81 -5.81 -18.15 -11.34
CA TYR A 81 -5.82 -18.30 -12.79
C TYR A 81 -7.24 -18.47 -13.35
N GLY A 82 -7.43 -18.04 -14.60
CA GLY A 82 -8.69 -18.10 -15.33
C GLY A 82 -8.92 -19.45 -16.01
N ALA A 83 -10.15 -19.67 -16.47
CA ALA A 83 -10.46 -20.79 -17.36
C ALA A 83 -9.77 -20.60 -18.73
N ARG A 84 -9.54 -21.69 -19.47
CA ARG A 84 -8.93 -21.66 -20.81
C ARG A 84 -9.63 -20.61 -21.70
N PRO A 85 -8.89 -19.82 -22.50
CA PRO A 85 -9.49 -18.91 -23.44
C PRO A 85 -10.35 -19.70 -24.44
N GLN A 86 -11.66 -19.43 -24.47
CA GLN A 86 -12.51 -19.93 -25.56
C GLN A 86 -12.19 -19.13 -26.81
N SER A 87 -11.86 -19.82 -27.91
CA SER A 87 -11.77 -19.20 -29.23
C SER A 87 -13.15 -18.65 -29.59
N ARG A 88 -13.36 -17.34 -29.46
CA ARG A 88 -14.53 -16.70 -30.06
C ARG A 88 -14.30 -16.69 -31.57
N SER A 89 -14.97 -17.59 -32.29
CA SER A 89 -15.23 -17.38 -33.70
C SER A 89 -16.00 -16.08 -33.83
N SER A 90 -15.43 -15.12 -34.54
CA SER A 90 -16.03 -13.83 -34.82
C SER A 90 -17.20 -14.02 -35.81
N GLU A 91 -18.36 -14.45 -35.31
CA GLU A 91 -19.61 -14.25 -36.03
C GLU A 91 -19.99 -12.77 -35.94
N LYS A 92 -19.83 -12.07 -37.07
CA LYS A 92 -20.36 -10.73 -37.27
C LYS A 92 -21.88 -10.78 -37.10
N LYS A 93 -22.40 -10.35 -35.95
CA LYS A 93 -23.83 -10.03 -35.82
C LYS A 93 -24.13 -8.82 -36.70
N GLY A 94 -24.70 -9.08 -37.88
CA GLY A 94 -25.30 -8.07 -38.73
C GLY A 94 -26.41 -7.33 -37.98
N LYS A 95 -26.51 -6.03 -38.20
CA LYS A 95 -27.63 -5.18 -37.77
C LYS A 95 -28.92 -5.70 -38.42
N GLY A 96 -29.69 -6.50 -37.69
CA GLY A 96 -31.05 -6.89 -38.06
C GLY A 96 -32.06 -6.13 -37.22
N LYS A 97 -32.99 -5.42 -37.90
CA LYS A 97 -34.17 -4.79 -37.29
C LYS A 97 -34.96 -5.82 -36.47
N GLY A 98 -35.36 -5.47 -35.26
CA GLY A 98 -36.14 -6.34 -34.39
C GLY A 98 -37.57 -6.54 -34.87
N PRO A 99 -38.23 -7.60 -34.37
CA PRO A 99 -39.67 -7.53 -34.12
C PRO A 99 -40.04 -7.85 -32.66
N GLU A 100 -40.97 -7.03 -32.20
CA GLU A 100 -42.16 -7.30 -31.37
C GLU A 100 -42.13 -8.23 -30.15
N ARG A 101 -42.59 -7.67 -29.02
CA ARG A 101 -42.81 -8.32 -27.74
C ARG A 101 -44.07 -9.20 -27.78
N THR A 102 -43.93 -10.45 -27.35
CA THR A 102 -44.99 -11.19 -26.64
C THR A 102 -44.37 -11.86 -25.42
N GLY A 103 -45.06 -11.77 -24.28
CA GLY A 103 -44.53 -12.11 -22.96
C GLY A 103 -44.59 -13.59 -22.62
N ALA A 104 -43.64 -14.03 -21.80
CA ALA A 104 -43.80 -15.04 -20.75
C ALA A 104 -42.51 -15.07 -19.90
N ASP A 105 -42.69 -15.33 -18.61
CA ASP A 105 -41.70 -15.24 -17.54
C ASP A 105 -40.35 -15.91 -17.81
N SER A 106 -39.28 -15.12 -17.68
CA SER A 106 -37.99 -15.60 -17.19
C SER A 106 -37.21 -14.41 -16.61
N VAL A 107 -36.71 -14.57 -15.39
CA VAL A 107 -35.86 -13.58 -14.71
C VAL A 107 -34.52 -13.52 -15.44
N VAL A 108 -34.48 -12.71 -16.49
CA VAL A 108 -33.26 -12.34 -17.20
C VAL A 108 -32.57 -11.27 -16.37
N VAL A 109 -31.50 -11.65 -15.65
CA VAL A 109 -30.56 -10.69 -15.07
C VAL A 109 -29.90 -9.96 -16.25
N GLY A 110 -30.41 -8.76 -16.53
CA GLY A 110 -29.92 -7.89 -17.59
C GLY A 110 -28.44 -7.58 -17.38
N ASN A 111 -27.62 -8.06 -18.32
CA ASN A 111 -26.27 -7.55 -18.53
C ASN A 111 -26.39 -6.24 -19.31
N ASP A 112 -26.33 -5.12 -18.61
CA ASP A 112 -26.05 -3.83 -19.23
C ASP A 112 -25.19 -2.99 -18.28
N TYR A 113 -24.50 -1.99 -18.85
CA TYR A 113 -23.48 -1.11 -18.30
C TYR A 113 -22.04 -1.62 -18.44
N GLY A 114 -21.48 -1.37 -19.63
CA GLY A 114 -20.05 -1.36 -19.88
C GLY A 114 -19.36 -0.24 -19.10
N GLU A 115 -18.50 -0.60 -18.16
CA GLU A 115 -17.43 0.28 -17.70
C GLU A 115 -16.23 0.10 -18.65
N GLU A 116 -16.09 1.01 -19.63
CA GLU A 116 -14.87 1.16 -20.41
C GLU A 116 -13.69 1.48 -19.48
N SER A 117 -12.78 0.53 -19.35
CA SER A 117 -11.46 0.72 -18.78
C SER A 117 -10.51 -0.11 -19.63
N SER A 118 -9.66 0.57 -20.37
CA SER A 118 -8.79 0.10 -21.45
C SER A 118 -7.61 -0.76 -21.00
N ASP A 119 -7.85 -1.83 -20.23
CA ASP A 119 -6.81 -2.78 -19.82
C ASP A 119 -7.20 -4.23 -20.17
N ASP A 120 -7.91 -4.43 -21.28
CA ASP A 120 -8.05 -5.76 -21.86
C ASP A 120 -6.73 -6.09 -22.57
N GLU A 121 -5.80 -6.73 -21.86
CA GLU A 121 -4.74 -7.49 -22.52
C GLU A 121 -5.42 -8.54 -23.40
N ILE A 122 -5.36 -8.32 -24.71
CA ILE A 122 -5.79 -9.28 -25.73
C ILE A 122 -4.83 -10.46 -25.62
N CYS A 123 -5.28 -11.56 -25.02
CA CYS A 123 -4.57 -12.84 -25.16
C CYS A 123 -4.77 -13.33 -26.59
N GLU A 124 -3.72 -13.24 -27.41
CA GLU A 124 -3.68 -13.92 -28.71
C GLU A 124 -3.95 -15.42 -28.53
N ALA A 125 -4.76 -15.96 -29.43
CA ALA A 125 -5.19 -17.35 -29.45
C ALA A 125 -4.00 -18.28 -29.78
N GLY A 126 -3.21 -18.58 -28.75
CA GLY A 126 -2.24 -19.66 -28.72
C GLY A 126 -2.59 -20.64 -27.61
N ASN A 127 -2.05 -21.85 -27.69
CA ASN A 127 -2.24 -22.96 -26.75
C ASN A 127 -1.63 -22.63 -25.36
N GLN A 128 -2.20 -21.65 -24.66
CA GLN A 128 -1.65 -21.09 -23.42
C GLN A 128 -1.99 -21.98 -22.23
N ASN A 129 -0.97 -22.26 -21.42
CA ASN A 129 -1.09 -22.93 -20.14
C ASN A 129 -2.17 -22.23 -19.30
N PRO A 130 -3.22 -22.94 -18.80
CA PRO A 130 -4.26 -22.33 -18.00
C PRO A 130 -3.72 -21.57 -16.78
N LEU A 131 -2.60 -22.03 -16.21
CA LEU A 131 -1.95 -21.43 -15.06
C LEU A 131 -1.35 -20.06 -15.35
N GLU A 132 -1.06 -19.74 -16.62
CA GLU A 132 -0.54 -18.44 -17.05
C GLU A 132 -1.66 -17.46 -17.40
N THR A 133 -2.90 -17.95 -17.52
CA THR A 133 -4.06 -17.13 -17.87
C THR A 133 -4.58 -16.40 -16.64
N ALA A 134 -4.60 -15.07 -16.67
CA ALA A 134 -5.20 -14.26 -15.60
C ALA A 134 -6.73 -14.37 -15.59
N ILE A 135 -7.35 -14.20 -14.41
CA ILE A 135 -8.81 -14.09 -14.32
C ILE A 135 -9.26 -12.80 -15.00
N SER A 136 -10.23 -12.90 -15.91
CA SER A 136 -10.77 -11.72 -16.59
C SER A 136 -11.50 -10.78 -15.63
N LYS A 137 -11.47 -9.47 -15.91
CA LYS A 137 -12.15 -8.45 -15.10
C LYS A 137 -13.64 -8.75 -14.92
N GLY A 138 -14.32 -9.21 -15.98
CA GLY A 138 -15.72 -9.61 -15.94
C GLY A 138 -15.97 -10.78 -14.98
N THR A 139 -15.10 -11.80 -15.02
CA THR A 139 -15.18 -12.96 -14.11
C THR A 139 -14.96 -12.55 -12.66
N HIS A 140 -13.92 -11.75 -12.40
CA HIS A 140 -13.64 -11.22 -11.07
C HIS A 140 -14.81 -10.38 -10.53
N THR A 141 -15.35 -9.47 -11.34
CA THR A 141 -16.52 -8.64 -10.97
C THR A 141 -17.73 -9.51 -10.65
N ARG A 142 -17.99 -10.56 -11.44
CA ARG A 142 -19.10 -11.49 -11.21
C ARG A 142 -18.97 -12.20 -9.86
N PHE A 143 -17.80 -12.78 -9.56
CA PHE A 143 -17.59 -13.45 -8.27
C PHE A 143 -17.72 -12.49 -7.08
N MET A 144 -17.20 -11.27 -7.20
CA MET A 144 -17.36 -10.24 -6.17
C MET A 144 -18.84 -9.87 -5.96
N LYS A 145 -19.63 -9.70 -7.03
CA LYS A 145 -21.08 -9.42 -6.91
C LYS A 145 -21.80 -10.55 -6.19
N ILE A 146 -21.51 -11.80 -6.54
CA ILE A 146 -22.13 -12.97 -5.89
C ILE A 146 -21.79 -12.98 -4.40
N ALA A 147 -20.52 -12.86 -4.04
CA ALA A 147 -20.08 -12.87 -2.64
C ALA A 147 -20.72 -11.72 -1.82
N LEU A 148 -20.76 -10.50 -2.38
CA LEU A 148 -21.38 -9.35 -1.71
C LEU A 148 -22.89 -9.53 -1.55
N ASN A 149 -23.59 -10.00 -2.59
CA ASN A 149 -25.03 -10.27 -2.52
C ASN A 149 -25.35 -11.37 -1.50
N SER A 150 -24.56 -12.44 -1.42
CA SER A 150 -24.71 -13.49 -0.41
C SER A 150 -24.51 -12.97 1.02
N ALA A 151 -23.75 -11.90 1.21
CA ALA A 151 -23.59 -11.20 2.48
C ALA A 151 -24.67 -10.12 2.72
N GLY A 152 -25.66 -9.98 1.83
CA GLY A 152 -26.68 -8.93 1.91
C GLY A 152 -26.18 -7.52 1.56
N ILE A 153 -25.01 -7.40 0.92
CA ILE A 153 -24.39 -6.12 0.57
C ILE A 153 -24.61 -5.84 -0.93
N PHE A 154 -25.41 -4.83 -1.24
CA PHE A 154 -25.71 -4.45 -2.61
C PHE A 154 -24.77 -3.34 -3.12
N VAL A 155 -23.97 -3.65 -4.14
CA VAL A 155 -23.05 -2.69 -4.78
C VAL A 155 -23.30 -2.62 -6.27
N THR A 156 -23.66 -1.42 -6.75
CA THR A 156 -24.03 -1.19 -8.15
C THR A 156 -22.86 -0.69 -9.00
N ARG A 157 -21.89 0.03 -8.41
CA ARG A 157 -20.77 0.65 -9.13
C ARG A 157 -19.44 0.27 -8.50
N LYS A 158 -18.37 0.19 -9.33
CA LYS A 158 -17.00 -0.06 -8.86
C LYS A 158 -16.88 -1.25 -7.90
N VAL A 159 -17.57 -2.35 -8.21
CA VAL A 159 -17.67 -3.53 -7.33
C VAL A 159 -16.29 -4.08 -6.92
N THR A 160 -15.34 -4.12 -7.86
CA THR A 160 -13.98 -4.59 -7.59
C THR A 160 -13.15 -3.64 -6.70
N HIS A 161 -13.60 -2.40 -6.51
CA HIS A 161 -12.92 -1.42 -5.64
C HIS A 161 -13.44 -1.42 -4.20
N VAL A 162 -14.51 -2.15 -3.89
CA VAL A 162 -15.12 -2.20 -2.54
C VAL A 162 -14.09 -2.54 -1.46
N PRO A 163 -13.24 -3.58 -1.60
CA PRO A 163 -12.25 -3.89 -0.56
C PRO A 163 -11.26 -2.74 -0.32
N ARG A 164 -10.89 -2.01 -1.38
CA ARG A 164 -9.94 -0.89 -1.28
C ARG A 164 -10.56 0.31 -0.54
N SER A 165 -11.80 0.66 -0.87
CA SER A 165 -12.49 1.78 -0.20
C SER A 165 -12.83 1.44 1.25
N SER A 166 -13.30 0.22 1.52
CA SER A 166 -13.60 -0.24 2.87
C SER A 166 -12.35 -0.30 3.75
N ALA A 167 -11.22 -0.80 3.25
CA ALA A 167 -9.97 -0.83 4.01
C ALA A 167 -9.48 0.57 4.41
N ALA A 168 -9.56 1.55 3.51
CA ALA A 168 -9.18 2.93 3.83
C ALA A 168 -10.09 3.54 4.91
N LYS A 169 -11.41 3.33 4.82
CA LYS A 169 -12.37 3.81 5.82
C LYS A 169 -12.19 3.14 7.18
N MET A 170 -11.97 1.82 7.20
CA MET A 170 -11.72 1.09 8.45
C MET A 170 -10.44 1.57 9.13
N ALA A 171 -9.38 1.82 8.37
CA ALA A 171 -8.13 2.35 8.92
C ALA A 171 -8.30 3.77 9.49
N ASP A 172 -9.04 4.64 8.79
CA ASP A 172 -9.36 6.00 9.24
C ASP A 172 -10.17 5.99 10.55
N LEU A 173 -11.24 5.18 10.60
CA LEU A 173 -12.05 4.99 11.80
C LEU A 173 -11.25 4.42 12.98
N ALA A 174 -10.23 3.61 12.70
CA ALA A 174 -9.34 3.05 13.71
C ALA A 174 -8.18 4.00 14.10
N GLY A 175 -8.19 5.25 13.62
CA GLY A 175 -7.22 6.28 13.98
C GLY A 175 -5.85 6.11 13.34
N VAL A 176 -5.75 5.39 12.23
CA VAL A 176 -4.49 5.28 11.48
C VAL A 176 -4.20 6.64 10.83
N PRO A 177 -2.98 7.21 10.98
CA PRO A 177 -2.64 8.47 10.36
C PRO A 177 -2.84 8.43 8.84
N GLU A 178 -3.44 9.48 8.29
CA GLU A 178 -3.74 9.59 6.87
C GLU A 178 -2.50 9.32 5.99
N SER A 179 -1.32 9.74 6.43
CA SER A 179 -0.05 9.48 5.74
C SER A 179 0.26 7.98 5.57
N GLN A 180 -0.13 7.12 6.51
CA GLN A 180 0.02 5.68 6.38
C GLN A 180 -1.05 5.07 5.46
N ILE A 181 -2.28 5.60 5.51
CA ILE A 181 -3.37 5.18 4.61
C ILE A 181 -3.02 5.52 3.16
N ARG A 182 -2.54 6.75 2.89
CA ARG A 182 -2.09 7.19 1.56
C ARG A 182 -0.89 6.37 1.06
N ARG A 183 0.08 6.06 1.94
CA ARG A 183 1.22 5.21 1.59
C ARG A 183 0.80 3.80 1.23
N MET A 184 -0.07 3.16 2.02
CA MET A 184 -0.58 1.83 1.68
C MET A 184 -1.41 1.85 0.39
N GLY A 185 -2.25 2.87 0.23
CA GLY A 185 -3.08 3.09 -0.94
C GLY A 185 -2.31 3.54 -2.18
N GLN A 186 -0.99 3.80 -2.08
CA GLN A 186 -0.16 4.31 -3.18
C GLN A 186 -0.76 5.59 -3.80
N TRP A 187 -1.26 6.49 -2.95
CA TRP A 187 -1.88 7.77 -3.33
C TRP A 187 -0.97 8.98 -3.11
N ASN A 188 0.24 8.78 -2.60
CA ASN A 188 1.24 9.82 -2.44
C ASN A 188 1.75 10.34 -3.79
N THR A 189 1.77 11.65 -3.95
CA THR A 189 2.28 12.34 -5.15
C THR A 189 3.64 13.00 -4.92
N ASP A 190 4.11 13.06 -3.67
CA ASP A 190 5.34 13.73 -3.30
C ASP A 190 6.59 12.92 -3.71
N THR A 191 7.64 13.63 -4.11
CA THR A 191 8.91 13.02 -4.54
C THR A 191 9.60 12.30 -3.38
N MET A 192 9.49 12.77 -2.15
CA MET A 192 10.11 12.13 -0.99
C MET A 192 9.62 10.69 -0.82
N THR A 193 8.30 10.51 -0.74
CA THR A 193 7.67 9.20 -0.60
C THR A 193 7.92 8.33 -1.82
N ASN A 194 7.83 8.90 -3.02
CA ASN A 194 7.99 8.13 -4.25
C ASN A 194 9.44 7.77 -4.57
N SER A 195 10.44 8.57 -4.17
CA SER A 195 11.84 8.36 -4.54
C SER A 195 12.72 7.83 -3.41
N TYR A 196 12.38 8.12 -2.14
CA TYR A 196 13.30 7.86 -1.02
C TYR A 196 12.70 7.00 0.11
N LEU A 197 11.37 6.93 0.25
CA LEU A 197 10.75 6.12 1.30
C LEU A 197 10.36 4.73 0.79
N ASP A 198 11.07 3.70 1.25
CA ASP A 198 10.76 2.28 1.01
C ASP A 198 10.16 1.57 2.23
N SER A 199 9.90 2.32 3.30
CA SER A 199 9.35 1.77 4.54
C SER A 199 7.86 1.41 4.39
N LEU A 200 7.51 0.18 4.76
CA LEU A 200 6.10 -0.25 4.83
C LEU A 200 5.30 0.53 5.88
N PRO A 201 4.02 0.87 5.64
CA PRO A 201 3.15 1.55 6.61
C PRO A 201 2.73 0.59 7.73
N ARG A 202 3.61 0.46 8.75
CA ARG A 202 3.49 -0.55 9.81
C ARG A 202 2.22 -0.43 10.64
N GLN A 203 1.81 0.78 10.99
CA GLN A 203 0.62 0.99 11.82
C GLN A 203 -0.64 0.56 11.07
N PHE A 204 -0.75 0.94 9.79
CA PHE A 204 -1.83 0.49 8.92
C PHE A 204 -1.90 -1.05 8.87
N MET A 205 -0.77 -1.72 8.61
CA MET A 205 -0.74 -3.19 8.53
C MET A 205 -1.17 -3.86 9.83
N ARG A 206 -0.76 -3.32 10.97
CA ARG A 206 -1.09 -3.87 12.30
C ARG A 206 -2.56 -3.74 12.62
N VAL A 207 -3.11 -2.53 12.46
CA VAL A 207 -4.54 -2.25 12.69
C VAL A 207 -5.42 -3.09 11.78
N MET A 208 -5.10 -3.15 10.48
CA MET A 208 -5.86 -3.96 9.53
C MET A 208 -5.74 -5.46 9.76
N ALA A 209 -4.72 -5.91 10.50
CA ALA A 209 -4.58 -7.29 10.94
C ALA A 209 -5.23 -7.57 12.31
N GLY A 210 -5.92 -6.59 12.90
CA GLY A 210 -6.63 -6.72 14.17
C GLY A 210 -5.76 -6.50 15.41
N PHE A 211 -4.58 -5.90 15.26
CA PHE A 211 -3.70 -5.55 16.38
C PHE A 211 -3.82 -4.07 16.73
N GLU A 212 -3.70 -3.76 18.03
CA GLU A 212 -3.65 -2.38 18.51
C GLU A 212 -2.33 -1.71 18.11
N ASN A 213 -2.33 -0.38 18.06
CA ASN A 213 -1.21 0.42 17.56
C ASN A 213 0.09 0.26 18.34
N ASP A 214 0.04 -0.06 19.63
CA ASP A 214 1.22 -0.14 20.51
C ASP A 214 1.38 -1.51 21.19
N ALA A 215 0.46 -2.45 20.95
CA ALA A 215 0.52 -3.77 21.56
C ALA A 215 1.67 -4.65 21.02
N SER A 216 2.04 -5.70 21.74
CA SER A 216 2.94 -6.72 21.21
C SER A 216 2.23 -7.52 20.09
N TYR A 217 2.99 -7.92 19.06
CA TYR A 217 2.48 -8.88 18.08
C TYR A 217 2.36 -10.24 18.77
N HIS A 218 1.13 -10.64 19.08
CA HIS A 218 0.82 -11.91 19.71
C HIS A 218 -0.32 -12.61 18.99
N LEU A 219 0.00 -13.75 18.36
CA LEU A 219 -0.95 -14.55 17.59
C LEU A 219 -1.13 -15.90 18.30
N LEU A 220 -2.23 -16.08 19.02
CA LEU A 220 -2.46 -17.25 19.88
C LEU A 220 -2.35 -18.58 19.14
N ARG A 221 -3.02 -18.69 18.00
CA ARG A 221 -2.93 -19.89 17.15
C ARG A 221 -1.55 -20.10 16.52
N GLY A 222 -0.68 -19.10 16.60
CA GLY A 222 0.69 -19.11 16.08
C GLY A 222 1.75 -19.58 17.08
N ILE A 223 1.37 -19.89 18.33
CA ILE A 223 2.30 -20.25 19.42
C ILE A 223 2.83 -21.68 19.26
N GLU A 224 1.94 -22.64 19.04
CA GLU A 224 2.35 -24.05 18.92
C GLU A 224 3.06 -24.28 17.59
N GLU A 225 4.26 -24.86 17.66
CA GLU A 225 5.02 -25.26 16.49
C GLU A 225 4.72 -26.73 16.13
N PRO A 226 4.34 -27.03 14.88
CA PRO A 226 4.16 -28.41 14.44
C PRO A 226 5.46 -29.22 14.58
N CYS A 227 5.35 -30.53 14.80
CA CYS A 227 6.52 -31.40 14.72
C CYS A 227 7.05 -31.51 13.28
N SER A 228 8.34 -31.82 13.12
CA SER A 228 8.98 -31.93 11.80
C SER A 228 8.28 -32.94 10.89
N ASP A 229 7.78 -34.04 11.46
CA ASP A 229 7.08 -35.09 10.72
C ASP A 229 5.79 -34.59 10.10
N LEU A 230 5.01 -33.83 10.87
CA LEU A 230 3.78 -33.20 10.38
C LEU A 230 4.07 -32.12 9.32
N LYS A 231 5.17 -31.36 9.47
CA LYS A 231 5.59 -30.39 8.45
C LYS A 231 5.91 -31.08 7.12
N ARG A 232 6.64 -32.20 7.15
CA ARG A 232 7.02 -32.95 5.94
C ARG A 232 5.82 -33.49 5.16
N MET A 233 4.66 -33.68 5.80
CA MET A 233 3.43 -34.09 5.14
C MET A 233 2.78 -32.97 4.32
N VAL A 234 3.18 -31.72 4.52
CA VAL A 234 2.55 -30.53 3.94
C VAL A 234 3.56 -29.77 3.08
N PHE A 235 3.24 -29.66 1.80
CA PHE A 235 4.07 -29.02 0.77
C PHE A 235 5.49 -29.62 0.66
N PRO A 236 5.64 -30.95 0.50
CA PRO A 236 6.96 -31.59 0.46
C PRO A 236 7.88 -31.05 -0.65
N TRP A 237 7.30 -30.62 -1.78
CA TRP A 237 8.04 -30.00 -2.88
C TRP A 237 8.69 -28.66 -2.49
N VAL A 238 8.10 -27.93 -1.55
CA VAL A 238 8.66 -26.65 -1.09
C VAL A 238 9.95 -26.88 -0.33
N ASP A 239 10.02 -27.94 0.48
CA ASP A 239 11.24 -28.28 1.23
C ASP A 239 12.38 -28.69 0.28
N TYR A 240 12.07 -29.45 -0.78
CA TYR A 240 13.01 -29.76 -1.85
C TYR A 240 13.64 -28.50 -2.45
N TRP A 241 12.82 -27.54 -2.89
CA TRP A 241 13.31 -26.31 -3.51
C TRP A 241 14.00 -25.37 -2.50
N ARG A 242 13.55 -25.31 -1.24
CA ARG A 242 14.23 -24.54 -0.19
C ARG A 242 15.66 -25.02 0.02
N ASN A 243 15.85 -26.34 0.15
CA ASN A 243 17.17 -26.94 0.34
C ASN A 243 18.09 -26.66 -0.85
N ARG A 244 17.54 -26.63 -2.07
CA ARG A 244 18.30 -26.34 -3.29
C ARG A 244 18.75 -24.89 -3.43
N HIS A 245 17.93 -23.93 -3.00
CA HIS A 245 18.21 -22.49 -3.15
C HIS A 245 18.75 -21.80 -1.87
N ALA A 246 19.05 -22.53 -0.79
CA ALA A 246 19.60 -22.01 0.47
C ALA A 246 18.85 -20.79 1.06
N ASN A 247 17.52 -20.72 0.86
CA ASN A 247 16.71 -19.55 1.24
C ASN A 247 15.95 -19.77 2.55
N ASN A 248 16.21 -18.91 3.54
CA ASN A 248 15.53 -18.85 4.85
C ASN A 248 14.16 -18.15 4.79
N ALA A 249 13.31 -18.48 3.81
CA ALA A 249 11.96 -17.92 3.78
C ALA A 249 11.08 -18.54 4.89
N VAL A 250 10.16 -17.75 5.45
CA VAL A 250 9.18 -18.19 6.48
C VAL A 250 8.41 -19.45 6.01
N ASN A 251 8.18 -20.38 6.94
CA ASN A 251 7.59 -21.68 6.63
C ASN A 251 6.06 -21.58 6.44
N GLN A 252 5.61 -21.43 5.18
CA GLN A 252 4.18 -21.48 4.82
C GLN A 252 3.47 -22.73 5.39
N THR A 253 4.19 -23.84 5.54
CA THR A 253 3.67 -25.08 6.12
C THR A 253 3.22 -24.91 7.56
N THR A 254 4.03 -24.27 8.41
CA THR A 254 3.68 -23.99 9.81
C THR A 254 2.43 -23.12 9.88
N THR A 255 2.38 -22.05 9.08
CA THR A 255 1.24 -21.13 9.05
C THR A 255 -0.04 -21.85 8.61
N PHE A 256 0.03 -22.69 7.58
CA PHE A 256 -1.10 -23.50 7.13
C PHE A 256 -1.64 -24.41 8.24
N LEU A 257 -0.77 -25.18 8.90
CA LEU A 257 -1.17 -26.13 9.95
C LEU A 257 -1.83 -25.42 11.13
N GLN A 258 -1.22 -24.32 11.59
CA GLN A 258 -1.74 -23.47 12.66
C GLN A 258 -3.12 -22.88 12.31
N ASP A 259 -3.27 -22.32 11.11
CA ASP A 259 -4.54 -21.75 10.65
C ASP A 259 -5.59 -22.87 10.44
N ALA A 260 -5.20 -24.05 9.96
CA ALA A 260 -6.09 -25.18 9.76
C ALA A 260 -6.65 -25.77 11.06
N ALA A 261 -5.83 -25.84 12.12
CA ALA A 261 -6.26 -26.31 13.43
C ALA A 261 -7.46 -25.52 13.97
N VAL A 262 -7.54 -24.22 13.67
CA VAL A 262 -8.64 -23.34 14.07
C VAL A 262 -9.76 -23.33 13.02
N MET A 263 -9.43 -23.23 11.74
CA MET A 263 -10.41 -23.11 10.66
C MET A 263 -11.33 -24.34 10.52
N MET A 264 -10.88 -25.51 10.96
CA MET A 264 -11.70 -26.73 11.00
C MET A 264 -12.95 -26.57 11.88
N ASP A 265 -12.89 -25.78 12.95
CA ASP A 265 -14.05 -25.51 13.81
C ASP A 265 -14.97 -24.43 13.22
N VAL A 266 -14.39 -23.49 12.46
CA VAL A 266 -15.13 -22.39 11.83
C VAL A 266 -15.98 -22.90 10.66
N ILE A 267 -15.42 -23.78 9.83
CA ILE A 267 -16.09 -24.32 8.64
C ILE A 267 -15.90 -25.85 8.59
N PRO A 268 -16.61 -26.62 9.44
CA PRO A 268 -16.39 -28.07 9.57
C PRO A 268 -16.75 -28.86 8.31
N GLU A 269 -17.62 -28.33 7.46
CA GLU A 269 -18.06 -28.99 6.23
C GLU A 269 -17.12 -28.74 5.03
N HIS A 270 -16.01 -28.03 5.23
CA HIS A 270 -15.13 -27.69 4.11
C HIS A 270 -14.49 -28.95 3.49
N PRO A 271 -14.50 -29.12 2.16
CA PRO A 271 -14.00 -30.34 1.52
C PRO A 271 -12.52 -30.67 1.78
N ILE A 272 -11.72 -29.66 2.14
CA ILE A 272 -10.28 -29.81 2.43
C ILE A 272 -10.02 -30.79 3.58
N TRP A 273 -10.94 -30.89 4.55
CA TRP A 273 -10.81 -31.76 5.73
C TRP A 273 -10.93 -33.24 5.41
N LYS A 274 -11.42 -33.60 4.22
CA LYS A 274 -11.47 -34.99 3.75
C LYS A 274 -10.08 -35.56 3.46
N HIS A 275 -9.06 -34.70 3.32
CA HIS A 275 -7.69 -35.10 3.05
C HIS A 275 -7.07 -35.88 4.23
N GLU A 276 -6.32 -36.95 3.92
CA GLU A 276 -5.76 -37.89 4.91
C GLU A 276 -4.90 -37.23 5.99
N LEU A 277 -4.20 -36.13 5.66
CA LEU A 277 -3.43 -35.31 6.61
C LEU A 277 -4.21 -35.04 7.90
N PHE A 278 -5.46 -34.62 7.77
CA PHE A 278 -6.28 -34.17 8.89
C PHE A 278 -6.83 -35.30 9.75
N LYS A 279 -6.75 -36.54 9.25
CA LYS A 279 -7.13 -37.76 9.99
C LYS A 279 -5.96 -38.34 10.79
N THR A 280 -4.74 -37.84 10.58
CA THR A 280 -3.55 -38.38 11.27
C THR A 280 -3.49 -37.95 12.72
N GLN A 281 -3.00 -38.85 13.59
CA GLN A 281 -2.83 -38.56 15.01
C GLN A 281 -1.87 -37.39 15.26
N LEU A 282 -0.88 -37.20 14.39
CA LEU A 282 0.05 -36.07 14.46
C LEU A 282 -0.70 -34.73 14.37
N PHE A 283 -1.61 -34.61 13.40
CA PHE A 283 -2.40 -33.39 13.24
C PHE A 283 -3.41 -33.21 14.38
N LEU A 284 -4.12 -34.26 14.79
CA LEU A 284 -5.12 -34.19 15.86
C LEU A 284 -4.49 -33.77 17.21
N ASN A 285 -3.33 -34.33 17.55
CA ASN A 285 -2.58 -33.94 18.75
C ASN A 285 -2.13 -32.47 18.67
N PHE A 286 -1.60 -32.06 17.51
CA PHE A 286 -1.19 -30.68 17.29
C PHE A 286 -2.38 -29.71 17.40
N GLN A 287 -3.52 -30.04 16.79
CA GLN A 287 -4.74 -29.25 16.86
C GLN A 287 -5.21 -29.08 18.31
N SER A 288 -5.22 -30.14 19.11
CA SER A 288 -5.60 -30.07 20.52
C SER A 288 -4.74 -29.08 21.31
N LYS A 289 -3.41 -29.05 21.06
CA LYS A 289 -2.50 -28.09 21.69
C LYS A 289 -2.72 -26.65 21.20
N VAL A 290 -2.91 -26.44 19.89
CA VAL A 290 -3.24 -25.10 19.36
C VAL A 290 -4.50 -24.57 20.04
N LYS A 291 -5.53 -25.42 20.19
CA LYS A 291 -6.79 -25.05 20.85
C LYS A 291 -6.58 -24.73 22.33
N SER A 292 -5.77 -25.49 23.06
CA SER A 292 -5.51 -25.21 24.48
C SER A 292 -4.86 -23.84 24.70
N HIS A 293 -3.93 -23.42 23.83
CA HIS A 293 -3.31 -22.09 23.88
C HIS A 293 -4.32 -20.96 23.64
N ILE A 294 -5.30 -21.18 22.76
CA ILE A 294 -6.34 -20.17 22.49
C ILE A 294 -7.30 -20.06 23.69
N THR A 295 -7.74 -21.18 24.25
CA THR A 295 -8.67 -21.19 25.39
C THR A 295 -8.03 -20.58 26.65
N SER A 296 -6.79 -20.95 26.98
CA SER A 296 -6.12 -20.47 28.19
C SER A 296 -5.94 -18.94 28.23
N ASN A 297 -5.65 -18.31 27.08
CA ASN A 297 -5.55 -16.86 27.02
C ASN A 297 -6.92 -16.16 27.02
N THR A 298 -7.94 -16.74 26.38
CA THR A 298 -9.29 -16.18 26.39
C THR A 298 -9.86 -16.10 27.80
N GLU A 299 -9.59 -17.11 28.63
CA GLU A 299 -9.93 -17.11 30.06
C GLU A 299 -9.15 -16.04 30.84
N THR A 300 -7.89 -15.80 30.47
CA THR A 300 -7.04 -14.77 31.08
C THR A 300 -7.54 -13.36 30.75
N GLU A 301 -7.82 -13.03 29.50
CA GLU A 301 -8.38 -11.72 29.12
C GLU A 301 -9.77 -11.48 29.74
N SER A 302 -10.62 -12.50 29.75
CA SER A 302 -11.96 -12.42 30.35
C SER A 302 -11.91 -12.21 31.87
N SER A 303 -10.96 -12.84 32.56
CA SER A 303 -10.77 -12.65 34.01
C SER A 303 -10.17 -11.29 34.36
N ILE A 304 -9.26 -10.76 33.53
CA ILE A 304 -8.74 -9.39 33.64
C ILE A 304 -9.88 -8.38 33.50
N LEU A 305 -10.70 -8.50 32.45
CA LEU A 305 -11.86 -7.61 32.25
C LEU A 305 -12.82 -7.64 33.44
N ARG A 306 -13.18 -8.84 33.95
CA ARG A 306 -14.02 -8.98 35.15
C ARG A 306 -13.46 -8.29 36.39
N ARG A 307 -12.13 -8.21 36.53
CA ARG A 307 -11.46 -7.56 37.66
C ARG A 307 -11.48 -6.03 37.58
N PHE A 308 -11.65 -5.45 36.39
CA PHE A 308 -11.73 -4.00 36.20
C PHE A 308 -13.16 -3.44 36.17
N VAL A 309 -14.17 -4.27 35.90
CA VAL A 309 -15.60 -3.88 35.92
C VAL A 309 -16.01 -3.14 37.21
N PRO A 310 -15.66 -3.60 38.43
CA PRO A 310 -16.10 -2.91 39.65
C PRO A 310 -15.51 -1.50 39.80
N LYS A 311 -14.29 -1.27 39.31
CA LYS A 311 -13.64 0.06 39.38
C LYS A 311 -14.28 1.05 38.41
N VAL A 312 -14.68 0.57 37.22
CA VAL A 312 -15.40 1.38 36.23
C VAL A 312 -16.79 1.74 36.75
N GLU A 313 -17.48 0.80 37.39
CA GLU A 313 -18.80 1.03 38.00
C GLU A 313 -18.75 2.04 39.15
N LEU A 314 -17.71 1.97 40.00
CA LEU A 314 -17.45 2.97 41.04
C LEU A 314 -17.17 4.37 40.48
N GLN A 315 -16.43 4.48 39.38
CA GLN A 315 -16.20 5.78 38.75
C GLN A 315 -17.45 6.33 38.05
N LEU A 316 -18.23 5.48 37.37
CA LEU A 316 -19.49 5.90 36.74
C LEU A 316 -20.53 6.36 37.77
N SER A 317 -20.63 5.67 38.92
CA SER A 317 -21.50 6.08 40.01
C SER A 317 -21.06 7.42 40.61
N SER A 318 -19.76 7.64 40.82
CA SER A 318 -19.22 8.93 41.27
C SER A 318 -19.49 10.07 40.27
N ILE A 319 -19.30 9.84 38.97
CA ILE A 319 -19.60 10.83 37.92
C ILE A 319 -21.09 11.17 37.90
N ASN A 320 -21.97 10.17 37.98
CA ASN A 320 -23.41 10.39 38.03
C ASN A 320 -23.84 11.18 39.28
N GLN A 321 -23.15 11.02 40.40
CA GLN A 321 -23.40 11.80 41.62
C GLN A 321 -22.98 13.26 41.44
N ILE A 322 -21.80 13.53 40.89
CA ILE A 322 -21.31 14.89 40.60
C ILE A 322 -22.27 15.62 39.64
N LEU A 323 -22.79 14.91 38.63
CA LEU A 323 -23.73 15.47 37.65
C LEU A 323 -25.08 15.85 38.29
N ARG A 324 -25.55 15.06 39.26
CA ARG A 324 -26.75 15.39 40.04
C ARG A 324 -26.53 16.63 40.90
N GLU A 325 -25.42 16.69 41.63
CA GLU A 325 -25.06 17.84 42.47
C GLU A 325 -24.87 19.12 41.66
N PHE A 326 -24.33 19.02 40.44
CA PHE A 326 -24.21 20.16 39.53
C PHE A 326 -25.57 20.66 39.05
N ASN A 327 -26.46 19.75 38.64
CA ASN A 327 -27.82 20.12 38.22
C ASN A 327 -28.62 20.77 39.36
N GLU A 328 -28.44 20.30 40.59
CA GLU A 328 -29.10 20.89 41.76
C GLU A 328 -28.61 22.31 42.05
N ARG A 329 -27.28 22.53 41.97
CA ARG A 329 -26.68 23.87 42.10
C ARG A 329 -27.15 24.84 41.02
N GLN A 330 -27.29 24.38 39.78
CA GLN A 330 -27.84 25.19 38.69
C GLN A 330 -29.28 25.60 38.97
N ARG A 331 -30.14 24.69 39.43
CA ARG A 331 -31.52 25.04 39.83
C ARG A 331 -31.58 26.09 40.95
N GLN A 332 -30.72 25.96 41.95
CA GLN A 332 -30.64 26.93 43.05
C GLN A 332 -30.19 28.31 42.54
N SER A 333 -29.21 28.36 41.63
CA SER A 333 -28.77 29.60 40.98
C SER A 333 -29.90 30.25 40.17
N ASP A 334 -30.64 29.46 39.37
CA ASP A 334 -31.76 29.95 38.58
C ASP A 334 -32.92 30.48 39.45
N GLN A 335 -33.13 29.89 40.63
CA GLN A 335 -34.11 30.38 41.59
C GLN A 335 -33.65 31.70 42.22
N ALA A 336 -32.39 31.80 42.64
CA ALA A 336 -31.83 33.03 43.20
C ALA A 336 -31.85 34.18 42.18
N GLN A 337 -31.53 33.90 40.92
CA GLN A 337 -31.57 34.90 39.85
C GLN A 337 -33.00 35.39 39.57
N ARG A 338 -34.00 34.51 39.63
CA ARG A 338 -35.41 34.89 39.53
C ARG A 338 -35.87 35.75 40.71
N GLN A 339 -35.43 35.42 41.93
CA GLN A 339 -35.72 36.23 43.11
C GLN A 339 -35.09 37.62 43.03
N LEU A 340 -33.83 37.71 42.56
CA LEU A 340 -33.15 38.99 42.35
C LEU A 340 -33.87 39.83 41.28
N GLN A 341 -34.30 39.20 40.18
CA GLN A 341 -35.07 39.88 39.12
C GLN A 341 -36.39 40.43 39.67
N GLN A 342 -37.09 39.67 40.53
CA GLN A 342 -38.32 40.10 41.18
C GLN A 342 -38.07 41.25 42.16
N ALA A 343 -37.02 41.18 42.98
CA ALA A 343 -36.63 42.25 43.88
C ALA A 343 -36.29 43.53 43.11
N PHE A 344 -35.52 43.43 42.02
CA PHE A 344 -35.19 44.55 41.15
C PHE A 344 -36.43 45.18 40.50
N ASN A 345 -37.36 44.35 40.00
CA ASN A 345 -38.64 44.84 39.48
C ASN A 345 -39.49 45.54 40.54
N ASN A 346 -39.45 45.10 41.80
CA ASN A 346 -40.15 45.75 42.91
C ASN A 346 -39.55 47.11 43.28
N VAL A 347 -38.22 47.26 43.17
CA VAL A 347 -37.54 48.56 43.35
C VAL A 347 -37.88 49.51 42.20
N ILE A 348 -37.80 49.08 40.94
CA ILE A 348 -38.10 49.93 39.77
C ILE A 348 -39.59 50.34 39.72
N SER A 349 -40.50 49.44 40.10
CA SER A 349 -41.93 49.75 40.15
C SER A 349 -42.35 50.62 41.36
N GLY A 350 -41.39 51.08 42.18
CA GLY A 350 -41.65 51.93 43.33
C GLY A 350 -42.33 51.23 44.51
N LYS A 351 -42.41 49.90 44.49
CA LYS A 351 -43.03 49.08 45.54
C LYS A 351 -42.12 48.86 46.76
N GLN A 352 -40.84 49.23 46.67
CA GLN A 352 -39.84 49.04 47.73
C GLN A 352 -38.90 50.27 47.83
N GLN A 353 -38.75 50.86 49.02
CA GLN A 353 -37.78 51.95 49.29
C GLN A 353 -36.39 51.40 49.62
N LEU A 354 -35.33 52.03 49.08
CA LEU A 354 -33.92 51.74 49.42
C LEU A 354 -33.43 52.69 50.53
N GLN A 355 -32.95 52.15 51.64
CA GLN A 355 -32.20 52.90 52.66
C GLN A 355 -30.70 52.65 52.50
N LEU A 356 -29.93 53.70 52.24
CA LEU A 356 -28.47 53.64 52.18
C LEU A 356 -27.87 54.07 53.52
N SER A 357 -27.11 53.20 54.18
CA SER A 357 -26.39 53.53 55.41
C SER A 357 -24.88 53.46 55.18
N VAL A 358 -24.18 54.57 55.39
CA VAL A 358 -22.72 54.67 55.31
C VAL A 358 -22.15 54.51 56.72
N ARG A 359 -21.22 53.57 56.93
CA ARG A 359 -20.46 53.42 58.18
C ARG A 359 -18.97 53.63 57.93
N LEU A 360 -18.35 54.49 58.75
CA LEU A 360 -16.91 54.73 58.81
C LEU A 360 -16.36 54.00 60.06
N ASN A 361 -15.34 53.15 59.91
CA ASN A 361 -14.75 52.37 61.01
C ASN A 361 -13.51 53.09 61.59
N ASN A 362 -13.40 53.09 62.92
CA ASN A 362 -12.16 53.37 63.66
C ASN A 362 -12.02 52.34 64.79
N ASP A 363 -10.83 51.74 64.91
CA ASP A 363 -10.55 50.52 65.69
C ASP A 363 -10.30 50.76 67.20
N ASN A 364 -10.75 49.84 68.07
CA ASN A 364 -9.96 49.19 69.15
C ASN A 364 -10.79 48.31 70.15
N GLN A 365 -10.31 47.07 70.32
CA GLN A 365 -10.35 46.11 71.47
C GLN A 365 -11.65 45.51 72.07
N ALA A 366 -11.70 44.16 72.05
CA ALA A 366 -12.19 43.10 72.99
C ALA A 366 -13.40 43.38 73.93
N THR A 367 -14.38 42.50 74.22
CA THR A 367 -14.40 41.04 74.44
C THR A 367 -15.88 40.53 74.56
N GLU A 368 -16.11 39.26 74.17
CA GLU A 368 -17.10 38.25 74.64
C GLU A 368 -18.65 38.32 74.48
N THR A 369 -19.13 37.29 73.76
CA THR A 369 -20.28 36.37 74.00
C THR A 369 -21.71 36.64 73.47
N THR A 370 -22.11 35.69 72.60
CA THR A 370 -23.42 35.06 72.38
C THR A 370 -24.60 35.87 71.82
N GLY A 371 -25.01 35.49 70.60
CA GLY A 371 -26.30 35.85 70.01
C GLY A 371 -26.42 35.34 68.58
N THR A 372 -27.06 34.18 68.43
CA THR A 372 -27.46 33.57 67.15
C THR A 372 -28.29 34.56 66.31
N VAL A 373 -27.96 34.72 65.02
CA VAL A 373 -28.87 34.71 63.85
C VAL A 373 -28.11 35.18 62.59
N ALA A 374 -28.13 34.30 61.58
CA ALA A 374 -27.98 34.51 60.14
C ALA A 374 -26.95 35.53 59.61
N SER A 375 -25.89 35.03 58.98
CA SER A 375 -25.13 35.77 57.97
C SER A 375 -24.55 34.84 56.91
N SER A 376 -24.90 35.14 55.67
CA SER A 376 -24.44 34.56 54.41
C SER A 376 -22.91 34.43 54.32
N PRO A 377 -22.38 33.39 53.65
CA PRO A 377 -20.99 33.40 53.21
C PRO A 377 -20.87 34.15 51.88
N HIS A 378 -20.51 35.43 51.93
CA HIS A 378 -19.74 36.04 50.84
C HIS A 378 -18.36 35.38 50.84
N THR A 379 -18.14 34.43 49.93
CA THR A 379 -16.79 33.97 49.59
C THR A 379 -16.28 34.80 48.43
N ASN A 380 -15.18 35.48 48.73
CA ASN A 380 -14.34 36.22 47.83
C ASN A 380 -13.96 35.41 46.60
N ILE A 381 -14.03 36.11 45.48
CA ILE A 381 -13.32 35.83 44.24
C ILE A 381 -11.82 35.84 44.58
N ASN A 382 -11.24 34.66 44.80
CA ASN A 382 -9.81 34.45 44.63
C ASN A 382 -9.63 33.64 43.34
N ASN A 383 -9.12 34.39 42.37
CA ASN A 383 -8.81 34.00 41.01
C ASN A 383 -7.58 33.07 41.03
N THR A 384 -7.78 31.75 40.93
CA THR A 384 -6.73 30.80 40.55
C THR A 384 -7.02 30.29 39.15
N GLY A 385 -6.72 31.14 38.16
CA GLY A 385 -6.55 30.75 36.77
C GLY A 385 -5.09 30.43 36.50
N THR A 386 -4.84 29.17 36.15
CA THR A 386 -4.02 28.76 35.00
C THR A 386 -2.70 29.51 34.73
N ASN A 387 -1.59 28.93 35.19
CA ASN A 387 -0.30 29.14 34.52
C ASN A 387 -0.13 28.13 33.37
N VAL A 388 -0.25 28.66 32.16
CA VAL A 388 0.31 28.11 30.93
C VAL A 388 1.83 28.28 30.99
N THR A 389 2.61 27.22 30.76
CA THR A 389 4.08 27.35 30.67
C THR A 389 4.61 26.64 29.42
N SER A 390 5.24 27.42 28.55
CA SER A 390 6.20 27.03 27.50
C SER A 390 6.92 28.33 27.09
N PRO A 391 8.17 28.31 26.60
CA PRO A 391 9.37 27.58 27.01
C PRO A 391 10.50 28.54 27.46
N PRO A 392 11.59 28.08 28.12
CA PRO A 392 12.77 28.92 28.36
C PRO A 392 13.75 28.85 27.19
N GLN A 393 14.14 30.03 26.69
CA GLN A 393 15.29 30.25 25.80
C GLN A 393 16.61 30.22 26.61
N PRO A 394 17.73 29.72 26.07
CA PRO A 394 18.89 29.32 26.86
C PRO A 394 19.81 30.49 27.28
N PRO A 395 20.56 30.34 28.39
CA PRO A 395 21.58 31.30 28.78
C PRO A 395 22.86 31.14 27.95
N GLN A 396 23.40 32.28 27.53
CA GLN A 396 24.74 32.45 26.97
C GLN A 396 25.81 32.24 28.05
N HIS A 397 26.90 31.53 27.70
CA HIS A 397 28.23 31.66 28.31
C HIS A 397 29.28 30.98 27.37
N PRO A 398 30.59 31.19 27.59
CA PRO A 398 31.49 31.84 26.64
C PRO A 398 32.25 30.89 25.68
N SER A 399 32.91 31.54 24.73
CA SER A 399 33.86 31.03 23.75
C SER A 399 34.84 29.98 24.27
N GLU A 400 34.87 28.82 23.61
CA GLU A 400 36.09 28.03 23.45
C GLU A 400 36.20 27.53 22.00
N ASN A 401 37.23 28.04 21.32
CA ASN A 401 37.74 27.52 20.06
C ASN A 401 38.38 26.16 20.32
N THR A 402 37.93 25.12 19.61
CA THR A 402 38.83 24.03 19.23
C THR A 402 38.24 23.24 18.06
N SER A 403 38.86 23.41 16.89
CA SER A 403 38.74 22.48 15.76
C SER A 403 39.19 21.07 16.17
N PRO A 404 38.73 20.02 15.48
CA PRO A 404 39.72 19.34 14.64
C PRO A 404 39.21 18.84 13.28
N LEU A 405 40.10 19.01 12.31
CA LEU A 405 40.46 18.12 11.21
C LEU A 405 39.36 17.62 10.25
N VAL A 406 39.36 18.31 9.11
CA VAL A 406 39.18 17.79 7.76
C VAL A 406 40.12 16.59 7.55
N ASN A 407 39.57 15.42 7.21
CA ASN A 407 40.35 14.34 6.60
C ASN A 407 40.26 14.45 5.08
N GLU A 408 41.43 14.66 4.51
CA GLU A 408 41.71 14.84 3.10
C GLU A 408 41.37 13.60 2.27
N VAL A 409 40.83 13.88 1.08
CA VAL A 409 40.81 12.95 -0.06
C VAL A 409 42.17 13.08 -0.77
N PRO A 410 42.89 11.98 -1.09
CA PRO A 410 44.12 12.11 -1.85
C PRO A 410 43.83 12.45 -3.32
N VAL A 411 44.29 13.63 -3.72
CA VAL A 411 44.47 14.05 -5.10
C VAL A 411 45.69 13.33 -5.67
N ILE A 412 45.52 12.58 -6.76
CA ILE A 412 46.63 12.11 -7.59
C ILE A 412 46.59 12.89 -8.90
N SER A 413 47.61 13.71 -9.11
CA SER A 413 47.89 14.42 -10.37
C SER A 413 48.49 13.48 -11.44
N PRO A 414 48.37 13.81 -12.73
CA PRO A 414 48.64 12.90 -13.83
C PRO A 414 50.09 12.99 -14.32
N THR A 415 50.64 11.86 -14.79
CA THR A 415 51.81 11.83 -15.69
C THR A 415 51.54 10.94 -16.91
N PRO A 416 52.20 11.21 -18.05
CA PRO A 416 51.63 11.03 -19.37
C PRO A 416 52.04 9.73 -20.10
N ASN A 417 51.13 9.30 -20.98
CA ASN A 417 51.30 8.54 -22.22
C ASN A 417 52.29 7.35 -22.26
N THR A 418 51.73 6.16 -22.46
CA THR A 418 52.30 5.19 -23.41
C THR A 418 51.17 4.57 -24.23
N THR A 419 51.21 4.88 -25.51
CA THR A 419 50.35 4.36 -26.57
C THR A 419 50.55 2.86 -26.70
N ALA A 420 49.53 2.07 -26.38
CA ALA A 420 49.43 0.69 -26.79
C ALA A 420 48.00 0.44 -27.29
N ASN A 421 47.90 0.10 -28.57
CA ASN A 421 46.66 -0.33 -29.21
C ASN A 421 46.13 -1.58 -28.52
N ALA A 422 45.22 -1.39 -27.56
CA ALA A 422 44.48 -2.48 -26.94
C ALA A 422 43.32 -2.87 -27.86
N THR A 423 43.44 -4.01 -28.52
CA THR A 423 42.32 -4.70 -29.15
C THR A 423 41.33 -5.07 -28.04
N ILE A 424 40.24 -4.33 -27.91
CA ILE A 424 39.24 -4.50 -26.85
C ILE A 424 38.56 -5.87 -27.04
N SER A 425 38.89 -6.83 -26.17
CA SER A 425 38.15 -8.09 -26.08
C SER A 425 36.74 -7.81 -25.54
N LEU A 426 35.72 -8.07 -26.36
CA LEU A 426 34.31 -7.84 -26.01
C LEU A 426 33.89 -8.73 -24.82
N PRO A 427 33.34 -8.18 -23.73
CA PRO A 427 32.75 -8.97 -22.67
C PRO A 427 31.43 -9.59 -23.16
N TYR A 428 31.34 -10.92 -23.14
CA TYR A 428 30.12 -11.67 -23.41
C TYR A 428 29.54 -12.24 -22.12
N THR A 429 28.22 -12.32 -22.03
CA THR A 429 27.55 -13.10 -20.99
C THR A 429 27.80 -14.59 -21.22
N ASN A 430 27.54 -15.42 -20.20
CA ASN A 430 27.61 -16.88 -20.31
C ASN A 430 26.69 -17.47 -21.39
N GLU A 431 25.74 -16.69 -21.91
CA GLU A 431 24.82 -17.05 -23.01
C GLU A 431 25.32 -16.58 -24.39
N GLY A 432 26.56 -16.06 -24.49
CA GLY A 432 27.14 -15.58 -25.74
C GLY A 432 26.58 -14.24 -26.24
N ILE A 433 25.95 -13.46 -25.34
CA ILE A 433 25.38 -12.14 -25.68
C ILE A 433 26.39 -11.05 -25.30
N PRO A 434 26.69 -10.08 -26.18
CA PRO A 434 27.60 -8.99 -25.84
C PRO A 434 27.03 -8.14 -24.70
N VAL A 435 27.84 -7.90 -23.67
CA VAL A 435 27.52 -6.97 -22.58
C VAL A 435 27.76 -5.56 -23.09
N TYR A 436 26.71 -4.94 -23.62
CA TYR A 436 26.75 -3.58 -24.13
C TYR A 436 25.86 -2.65 -23.30
N LYS A 437 26.42 -1.50 -22.93
CA LYS A 437 25.71 -0.44 -22.22
C LYS A 437 25.75 0.81 -23.09
N MET A 438 24.58 1.35 -23.44
CA MET A 438 24.49 2.56 -24.26
C MET A 438 25.18 3.73 -23.53
N SER A 439 25.95 4.53 -24.25
CA SER A 439 26.81 5.57 -23.68
C SER A 439 26.00 6.75 -23.14
N ARG A 440 26.07 6.96 -21.81
CA ARG A 440 25.47 8.08 -21.05
C ARG A 440 25.98 9.48 -21.44
N GLN A 441 27.06 9.54 -22.21
CA GLN A 441 27.71 10.78 -22.62
C GLN A 441 27.19 11.30 -23.97
N VAL A 442 26.39 10.51 -24.70
CA VAL A 442 25.73 10.92 -25.94
C VAL A 442 24.69 12.01 -25.62
N ALA A 443 24.97 13.24 -26.03
CA ALA A 443 24.15 14.42 -25.74
C ALA A 443 23.56 15.10 -26.99
N THR A 444 24.03 14.75 -28.19
CA THR A 444 23.56 15.32 -29.46
C THR A 444 22.85 14.28 -30.33
N VAL A 445 22.03 14.76 -31.28
CA VAL A 445 21.35 13.89 -32.26
C VAL A 445 22.37 13.23 -33.18
N THR A 446 23.46 13.93 -33.51
CA THR A 446 24.58 13.40 -34.29
C THR A 446 25.30 12.27 -33.55
N ASP A 447 25.67 12.49 -32.29
CA ASP A 447 26.31 11.45 -31.46
C ASP A 447 25.44 10.21 -31.29
N LEU A 448 24.13 10.42 -31.21
CA LEU A 448 23.17 9.31 -31.10
C LEU A 448 23.06 8.54 -32.41
N TRP A 449 23.05 9.24 -33.54
CA TRP A 449 23.01 8.62 -34.85
C TRP A 449 24.25 7.77 -35.11
N ASP A 450 25.43 8.27 -34.73
CA ASP A 450 26.70 7.55 -34.87
C ASP A 450 26.74 6.31 -33.98
N GLU A 451 26.34 6.41 -32.71
CA GLU A 451 26.17 5.25 -31.81
C GLU A 451 25.21 4.21 -32.41
N TRP A 452 24.18 4.67 -33.11
CA TRP A 452 23.13 3.80 -33.64
C TRP A 452 23.53 3.06 -34.94
N MET A 453 24.18 3.77 -35.87
CA MET A 453 24.46 3.27 -37.22
C MET A 453 25.89 2.75 -37.38
N VAL A 454 26.87 3.39 -36.72
CA VAL A 454 28.30 3.09 -36.89
C VAL A 454 28.84 2.33 -35.67
N GLY A 455 28.28 2.58 -34.49
CA GLY A 455 28.82 2.11 -33.22
C GLY A 455 29.83 3.10 -32.64
N ARG A 456 30.24 2.87 -31.39
CA ARG A 456 31.13 3.77 -30.64
C ARG A 456 32.17 2.98 -29.87
N ASP A 457 33.36 3.54 -29.68
CA ASP A 457 34.47 2.95 -28.90
C ASP A 457 34.87 1.52 -29.32
N GLY A 458 34.72 1.19 -30.62
CA GLY A 458 35.02 -0.14 -31.15
C GLY A 458 33.94 -1.20 -30.87
N PHE A 459 32.79 -0.80 -30.33
CA PHE A 459 31.63 -1.66 -30.14
C PHE A 459 30.68 -1.63 -31.35
N TRP A 460 29.92 -2.72 -31.52
CA TRP A 460 28.89 -2.89 -32.56
C TRP A 460 27.89 -1.74 -32.57
N SER A 461 27.32 -1.44 -33.75
CA SER A 461 26.22 -0.48 -33.83
C SER A 461 24.99 -1.02 -33.12
N ILE A 462 24.14 -0.11 -32.62
CA ILE A 462 22.91 -0.51 -31.94
C ILE A 462 21.94 -1.23 -32.90
N GLU A 463 21.96 -0.87 -34.19
CA GLU A 463 21.20 -1.57 -35.22
C GLU A 463 21.65 -3.03 -35.39
N GLU A 464 22.97 -3.28 -35.43
CA GLU A 464 23.51 -4.64 -35.51
C GLU A 464 23.22 -5.46 -34.25
N LEU A 465 23.26 -4.83 -33.08
CA LEU A 465 22.90 -5.46 -31.81
C LEU A 465 21.43 -5.89 -31.78
N GLU A 466 20.52 -5.02 -32.23
CA GLU A 466 19.09 -5.32 -32.29
C GLU A 466 18.78 -6.41 -33.34
N SER A 467 19.52 -6.43 -34.46
CA SER A 467 19.36 -7.45 -35.52
C SER A 467 19.78 -8.84 -35.05
N LYS A 468 20.93 -8.96 -34.36
CA LYS A 468 21.51 -10.26 -33.97
C LYS A 468 20.94 -10.83 -32.67
N TRP A 469 20.66 -9.99 -31.68
CA TRP A 469 20.25 -10.45 -30.34
C TRP A 469 18.87 -9.94 -29.88
N GLY A 470 18.20 -9.12 -30.71
CA GLY A 470 16.86 -8.61 -30.41
C GLY A 470 16.79 -7.91 -29.07
N THR A 471 15.75 -8.20 -28.28
CA THR A 471 15.54 -7.52 -26.99
C THR A 471 16.52 -7.94 -25.88
N LYS A 472 17.32 -9.00 -26.09
CA LYS A 472 18.13 -9.63 -25.03
C LYS A 472 19.35 -8.81 -24.63
N TRP A 473 20.03 -8.13 -25.57
CA TRP A 473 21.23 -7.33 -25.28
C TRP A 473 20.93 -6.07 -24.45
N ARG A 474 19.70 -5.54 -24.55
CA ARG A 474 19.26 -4.27 -23.90
C ARG A 474 18.39 -4.46 -22.67
N SER A 475 18.52 -5.58 -21.97
CA SER A 475 17.73 -5.90 -20.77
C SER A 475 17.79 -4.80 -19.70
N HIS A 476 18.95 -4.16 -19.52
CA HIS A 476 19.21 -3.13 -18.51
C HIS A 476 19.00 -1.70 -19.03
N ASP A 477 18.96 -1.49 -20.36
CA ASP A 477 18.87 -0.17 -21.02
C ASP A 477 17.57 0.05 -21.80
N ARG A 478 16.56 -0.81 -21.59
CA ARG A 478 15.29 -0.81 -22.34
C ARG A 478 14.57 0.54 -22.40
N LYS A 479 14.50 1.27 -21.27
CA LYS A 479 13.87 2.60 -21.22
C LYS A 479 14.60 3.59 -22.13
N TRP A 480 15.92 3.54 -22.09
CA TRP A 480 16.77 4.49 -22.77
C TRP A 480 16.85 4.21 -24.27
N PHE A 481 16.93 2.92 -24.62
CA PHE A 481 16.73 2.46 -26.00
C PHE A 481 15.40 2.94 -26.58
N ASN A 482 14.29 2.78 -25.86
CA ASN A 482 12.97 3.16 -26.38
C ASN A 482 12.86 4.68 -26.63
N ILE A 483 13.42 5.52 -25.75
CA ILE A 483 13.43 6.98 -25.92
C ILE A 483 14.31 7.37 -27.11
N ARG A 484 15.53 6.83 -27.18
CA ARG A 484 16.50 7.11 -28.25
C ARG A 484 16.03 6.62 -29.61
N LYS A 485 15.37 5.45 -29.65
CA LYS A 485 14.75 4.91 -30.86
C LYS A 485 13.73 5.89 -31.45
N LYS A 486 12.98 6.63 -30.62
CA LYS A 486 12.03 7.64 -31.15
C LYS A 486 12.70 8.79 -31.89
N ILE A 487 13.93 9.13 -31.51
CA ILE A 487 14.73 10.16 -32.19
C ILE A 487 15.25 9.60 -33.52
N ILE A 488 15.71 8.35 -33.54
CA ILE A 488 16.13 7.66 -34.77
C ILE A 488 14.96 7.47 -35.75
N ASP A 489 13.81 7.01 -35.25
CA ASP A 489 12.57 6.91 -36.01
C ASP A 489 12.19 8.28 -36.60
N ALA A 490 12.38 9.38 -35.86
CA ALA A 490 12.11 10.73 -36.33
C ALA A 490 13.08 11.18 -37.44
N VAL A 491 14.37 10.84 -37.36
CA VAL A 491 15.32 11.08 -38.47
C VAL A 491 14.88 10.29 -39.71
N ASN A 492 14.52 9.02 -39.55
CA ASN A 492 14.01 8.18 -40.64
C ASN A 492 12.71 8.69 -41.23
N ASP A 493 11.79 9.19 -40.40
CA ASP A 493 10.54 9.82 -40.83
C ASP A 493 10.82 11.08 -41.66
N LEU A 494 11.78 11.93 -41.28
CA LEU A 494 12.18 13.10 -42.05
C LEU A 494 12.79 12.75 -43.41
N GLN A 495 13.61 11.69 -43.47
CA GLN A 495 14.17 11.19 -44.72
C GLN A 495 13.07 10.66 -45.65
N LYS A 496 12.12 9.90 -45.10
CA LYS A 496 11.05 9.26 -45.87
C LYS A 496 9.95 10.23 -46.31
N ASP A 497 9.51 11.11 -45.41
CA ASP A 497 8.33 11.94 -45.62
C ASP A 497 8.67 13.25 -46.37
N ILE A 498 9.90 13.76 -46.25
CA ILE A 498 10.34 15.03 -46.87
C ILE A 498 11.49 14.84 -47.88
N GLY A 499 12.11 13.65 -47.94
CA GLY A 499 13.23 13.40 -48.84
C GLY A 499 14.55 14.04 -48.39
N LEU A 500 14.68 14.36 -47.09
CA LEU A 500 15.92 14.93 -46.55
C LEU A 500 17.04 13.87 -46.54
N SER A 501 18.28 14.31 -46.72
CA SER A 501 19.45 13.47 -46.46
C SER A 501 19.61 13.21 -44.95
N SER A 502 20.32 12.15 -44.55
CA SER A 502 20.53 11.81 -43.14
C SER A 502 21.14 12.96 -42.34
N SER A 503 22.16 13.62 -42.89
CA SER A 503 22.83 14.76 -42.25
C SER A 503 21.92 15.99 -42.14
N SER A 504 21.08 16.26 -43.15
CA SER A 504 20.09 17.33 -43.11
C SER A 504 19.00 17.04 -42.07
N ALA A 505 18.49 15.81 -42.00
CA ALA A 505 17.48 15.39 -41.04
C ALA A 505 17.98 15.45 -39.58
N ILE A 506 19.23 15.03 -39.34
CA ILE A 506 19.91 15.18 -38.04
C ILE A 506 20.02 16.67 -37.67
N SER A 507 20.45 17.52 -38.61
CA SER A 507 20.60 18.96 -38.40
C SER A 507 19.28 19.64 -38.03
N VAL A 508 18.16 19.22 -38.63
CA VAL A 508 16.81 19.72 -38.30
C VAL A 508 16.46 19.39 -36.84
N LEU A 509 16.61 18.13 -36.42
CA LEU A 509 16.28 17.74 -35.04
C LEU A 509 17.24 18.36 -34.03
N GLN A 510 18.52 18.49 -34.36
CA GLN A 510 19.51 19.17 -33.54
C GLN A 510 19.18 20.67 -33.40
N GLY A 511 18.75 21.32 -34.48
CA GLY A 511 18.29 22.71 -34.45
C GLY A 511 17.08 22.91 -33.55
N VAL A 512 16.11 22.00 -33.57
CA VAL A 512 14.94 22.03 -32.67
C VAL A 512 15.34 21.83 -31.22
N MET A 513 16.29 20.92 -30.96
CA MET A 513 16.83 20.68 -29.63
C MET A 513 17.49 21.95 -29.07
N ASN A 514 18.31 22.62 -29.88
CA ASN A 514 18.99 23.86 -29.52
C ASN A 514 18.00 25.03 -29.32
N ALA A 515 17.06 25.23 -30.25
CA ALA A 515 16.10 26.34 -30.22
C ALA A 515 15.13 26.27 -29.04
N ARG A 516 14.80 25.06 -28.57
CA ARG A 516 13.89 24.83 -27.43
C ARG A 516 14.62 24.58 -26.11
N HIS A 517 15.96 24.64 -26.12
CA HIS A 517 16.81 24.26 -24.99
C HIS A 517 16.47 22.89 -24.41
N TRP A 518 16.15 21.93 -25.28
CA TRP A 518 15.82 20.57 -24.87
C TRP A 518 17.09 19.73 -24.72
N SER A 519 17.11 18.82 -23.74
CA SER A 519 18.09 17.73 -23.76
C SER A 519 17.68 16.68 -24.79
N LEU A 520 18.63 15.84 -25.22
CA LEU A 520 18.36 14.72 -26.12
C LEU A 520 17.24 13.81 -25.59
N ASP A 521 17.28 13.48 -24.29
CA ASP A 521 16.23 12.69 -23.62
C ASP A 521 14.88 13.40 -23.62
N ARG A 522 14.87 14.74 -23.50
CA ARG A 522 13.62 15.51 -23.58
C ARG A 522 13.04 15.48 -24.99
N LEU A 523 13.86 15.65 -26.02
CA LEU A 523 13.45 15.54 -27.42
C LEU A 523 12.79 14.17 -27.69
N GLY A 524 13.44 13.07 -27.29
CA GLY A 524 12.88 11.72 -27.44
C GLY A 524 11.58 11.52 -26.67
N THR A 525 11.45 12.12 -25.48
CA THR A 525 10.22 12.06 -24.66
C THR A 525 9.05 12.80 -25.32
N GLU A 526 9.29 13.98 -25.91
CA GLU A 526 8.26 14.75 -26.62
C GLU A 526 7.79 14.04 -27.90
N LEU A 527 8.73 13.40 -28.63
CA LEU A 527 8.41 12.55 -29.78
C LEU A 527 7.58 11.32 -29.36
N GLN A 528 7.90 10.73 -28.20
CA GLN A 528 7.17 9.56 -27.68
C GLN A 528 5.74 9.90 -27.24
N LYS A 529 5.53 11.08 -26.65
CA LYS A 529 4.21 11.55 -26.20
C LYS A 529 3.32 12.05 -27.33
N GLY A 530 3.86 12.22 -28.54
CA GLY A 530 3.14 12.81 -29.67
C GLY A 530 2.86 14.30 -29.49
N THR A 531 3.57 14.98 -28.59
CA THR A 531 3.47 16.43 -28.37
C THR A 531 4.31 17.23 -29.37
N TYR A 532 5.32 16.58 -29.97
CA TYR A 532 6.12 17.12 -31.05
C TYR A 532 6.18 16.13 -32.22
N PHE A 533 6.08 16.66 -33.45
CA PHE A 533 6.24 15.91 -34.68
C PHE A 533 7.36 16.56 -35.52
N PRO A 534 8.25 15.76 -36.13
CA PRO A 534 9.38 16.28 -36.90
C PRO A 534 8.95 17.11 -38.12
N SER A 535 7.80 16.78 -38.71
CA SER A 535 7.20 17.52 -39.81
C SER A 535 5.67 17.45 -39.81
N PRO A 536 4.99 18.37 -40.52
CA PRO A 536 3.55 18.31 -40.76
C PRO A 536 3.10 17.01 -41.46
N GLU A 537 3.93 16.46 -42.35
CA GLU A 537 3.69 15.22 -43.09
C GLU A 537 3.74 14.01 -42.14
N THR A 538 4.75 13.95 -41.27
CA THR A 538 4.85 12.92 -40.23
C THR A 538 3.67 13.01 -39.25
N LYS A 539 3.21 14.23 -38.93
CA LYS A 539 2.04 14.44 -38.08
C LYS A 539 0.76 13.91 -38.75
N ARG A 540 0.53 14.21 -40.02
CA ARG A 540 -0.62 13.70 -40.78
C ARG A 540 -0.64 12.18 -40.83
N ARG A 541 0.50 11.57 -41.19
CA ARG A 541 0.66 10.11 -41.24
C ARG A 541 0.41 9.42 -39.89
N LYS A 542 0.93 9.97 -38.78
CA LYS A 542 0.78 9.36 -37.45
C LYS A 542 -0.60 9.56 -36.83
N LEU A 543 -1.33 10.60 -37.22
CA LEU A 543 -2.69 10.89 -36.74
C LEU A 543 -3.80 10.36 -37.66
N GLY A 544 -3.45 9.74 -38.79
CA GLY A 544 -4.43 9.25 -39.76
C GLY A 544 -5.25 10.37 -40.41
N LEU A 545 -4.66 11.56 -40.52
CA LEU A 545 -5.29 12.71 -41.17
C LEU A 545 -5.01 12.67 -42.68
N PRO A 546 -5.98 13.04 -43.53
CA PRO A 546 -5.82 13.04 -44.98
C PRO A 546 -4.73 13.99 -45.48
#